data_AF-A0A240EKU2-F1
#
_entry.id   AF-A0A240EKU2-F1
#
_cell.length_a   1.000
_cell.length_b   1.000
_cell.length_c   1.000
_cell.angle_alpha   90.00
_cell.angle_beta   90.00
_cell.angle_gamma   90.00
#
_symmetry.space_group_name_H-M   'P 1'
#
loop_
_entity.id
_entity.type
_entity.pdbx_description
1 polymer ?
#
loop_
_entity_poly.entity_id
_entity_poly.type
_entity_poly.pdbx_seq_one_letter_code
_entity_poly.pdbx_strand_id
1 'polypeptide(L)'
;MGHFYIGADNGKSNQFLKDIIANKYTFKTVTMDIVRVLDHLKIQSAHFVGMSLGTIIVRNIAELAMPRVRSMVLGGAVTRFNTRSQILVKIGNMSKHIIPYMWLYSLFAYIVMPQRGQRESRHLFVREAKKLCQNEFKRWYRLTTEVNPLNRYFKERELPIPTLYLMGEKDYMFIKPVKEMVAEHKSSRLLEIKDCGHVCNVENPDEFNRHSIAFIKSVTPL
;
A
#
# COMPACT_ATOMS: atom_id res chain seq x y z
N MET A 1 -4.80 32.59 -39.80
CA MET A 1 -5.95 31.67 -39.94
C MET A 1 -5.42 30.34 -40.43
N GLY A 2 -5.70 29.26 -39.70
CA GLY A 2 -5.26 27.92 -40.06
C GLY A 2 -5.83 26.92 -39.05
N HIS A 3 -7.02 26.42 -39.33
CA HIS A 3 -7.66 25.37 -38.54
C HIS A 3 -7.09 24.02 -38.97
N PHE A 4 -6.63 23.21 -38.01
CA PHE A 4 -6.46 21.78 -38.18
C PHE A 4 -7.53 21.06 -37.36
N TYR A 5 -8.52 20.52 -38.05
CA TYR A 5 -9.44 19.53 -37.51
C TYR A 5 -8.81 18.14 -37.67
N ILE A 6 -8.64 17.44 -36.55
CA ILE A 6 -8.47 15.98 -36.56
C ILE A 6 -9.71 15.41 -35.89
N GLY A 7 -10.63 14.91 -36.71
CA GLY A 7 -11.71 14.05 -36.26
C GLY A 7 -11.17 12.66 -35.97
N ALA A 8 -11.40 12.16 -34.75
CA ALA A 8 -11.26 10.76 -34.41
C ALA A 8 -12.44 10.35 -33.52
N ASP A 9 -13.33 9.58 -34.15
CA ASP A 9 -14.28 8.59 -33.66
C ASP A 9 -14.86 8.69 -32.21
N ASN A 10 -16.19 8.74 -32.17
CA ASN A 10 -17.04 8.98 -31.00
C ASN A 10 -17.20 7.75 -30.09
N GLY A 11 -16.12 7.35 -29.42
CA GLY A 11 -16.18 6.30 -28.39
C GLY A 11 -15.30 6.55 -27.16
N LYS A 12 -14.14 7.20 -27.32
CA LYS A 12 -13.14 7.35 -26.24
C LYS A 12 -13.13 8.72 -25.56
N SER A 13 -13.57 9.78 -26.25
CA SER A 13 -13.65 11.15 -25.70
C SER A 13 -14.61 11.22 -24.50
N ASN A 14 -15.74 10.53 -24.57
CA ASN A 14 -16.73 10.49 -23.50
C ASN A 14 -16.25 9.65 -22.30
N GLN A 15 -15.40 8.64 -22.51
CA GLN A 15 -14.78 7.86 -21.43
C GLN A 15 -13.72 8.68 -20.71
N PHE A 16 -12.88 9.41 -21.45
CA PHE A 16 -11.85 10.29 -20.90
C PHE A 16 -12.44 11.45 -20.09
N LEU A 17 -13.49 12.11 -20.62
CA LEU A 17 -14.25 13.11 -19.85
C LEU A 17 -14.97 12.46 -18.66
N LYS A 18 -15.55 11.26 -18.80
CA LYS A 18 -16.16 10.53 -17.67
C LYS A 18 -15.15 10.12 -16.63
N ASP A 19 -13.90 9.78 -16.98
CA ASP A 19 -12.86 9.41 -16.02
C ASP A 19 -12.33 10.65 -15.27
N ILE A 20 -12.24 11.79 -15.96
CA ILE A 20 -11.95 13.11 -15.36
C ILE A 20 -13.09 13.55 -14.42
N ILE A 21 -14.35 13.37 -14.83
CA ILE A 21 -15.55 13.74 -14.07
C ILE A 21 -15.86 12.73 -12.94
N ALA A 22 -15.55 11.44 -13.12
CA ALA A 22 -15.82 10.38 -12.15
C ALA A 22 -14.75 10.26 -11.07
N ASN A 23 -13.53 10.79 -11.29
CA ASN A 23 -12.46 10.98 -10.32
C ASN A 23 -12.43 9.91 -9.21
N LYS A 24 -12.50 8.64 -9.60
CA LYS A 24 -12.51 7.52 -8.65
C LYS A 24 -11.07 7.36 -8.17
N TYR A 25 -10.80 7.88 -6.98
CA TYR A 25 -9.56 7.61 -6.25
C TYR A 25 -9.50 6.12 -5.92
N THR A 26 -8.77 5.36 -6.73
CA THR A 26 -8.57 3.90 -6.63
C THR A 26 -7.08 3.60 -6.53
N PHE A 27 -6.71 2.38 -6.10
CA PHE A 27 -5.31 1.96 -6.10
C PHE A 27 -4.67 2.02 -7.50
N LYS A 28 -5.46 1.76 -8.55
CA LYS A 28 -5.00 1.88 -9.95
C LYS A 28 -4.62 3.32 -10.31
N THR A 29 -5.44 4.30 -9.94
CA THR A 29 -5.18 5.72 -10.23
C THR A 29 -3.87 6.17 -9.59
N VAL A 30 -3.71 5.91 -8.29
CA VAL A 30 -2.49 6.25 -7.53
C VAL A 30 -1.25 5.54 -8.10
N THR A 31 -1.41 4.28 -8.50
CA THR A 31 -0.34 3.51 -9.13
C THR A 31 0.12 4.13 -10.45
N MET A 32 -0.81 4.57 -11.30
CA MET A 32 -0.46 5.19 -12.56
C MET A 32 0.23 6.55 -12.39
N ASP A 33 -0.07 7.29 -11.32
CA ASP A 33 0.66 8.52 -10.99
C ASP A 33 2.13 8.21 -10.67
N ILE A 34 2.41 7.15 -9.93
CA ILE A 34 3.79 6.70 -9.67
C ILE A 34 4.49 6.30 -10.97
N VAL A 35 3.83 5.54 -11.84
CA VAL A 35 4.39 5.16 -13.15
C VAL A 35 4.72 6.40 -13.99
N ARG A 36 3.85 7.40 -14.03
CA ARG A 36 4.11 8.67 -14.74
C ARG A 36 5.30 9.42 -14.17
N VAL A 37 5.50 9.39 -12.84
CA VAL A 37 6.69 9.97 -12.21
C VAL A 37 7.96 9.24 -12.65
N LEU A 38 7.94 7.91 -12.73
CA LEU A 38 9.07 7.13 -13.26
C LEU A 38 9.37 7.52 -14.72
N ASP A 39 8.33 7.65 -15.55
CA ASP A 39 8.49 8.05 -16.95
C ASP A 39 9.08 9.47 -17.06
N HIS A 40 8.57 10.42 -16.27
CA HIS A 40 9.07 11.80 -16.22
C HIS A 40 10.54 11.86 -15.80
N LEU A 41 10.93 11.06 -14.80
CA LEU A 41 12.31 10.94 -14.32
C LEU A 41 13.16 10.01 -15.19
N LYS A 42 12.60 9.42 -16.25
CA LYS A 42 13.26 8.47 -17.16
C LYS A 42 13.83 7.23 -16.44
N ILE A 43 13.19 6.80 -15.37
CA ILE A 43 13.56 5.59 -14.62
C ILE A 43 12.94 4.37 -15.30
N GLN A 44 13.77 3.53 -15.92
CA GLN A 44 13.29 2.36 -16.65
C GLN A 44 12.75 1.24 -15.75
N SER A 45 13.40 1.01 -14.60
CA SER A 45 12.99 0.03 -13.60
C SER A 45 13.64 0.30 -12.25
N ALA A 46 12.97 -0.08 -11.17
CA ALA A 46 13.42 0.20 -9.80
C ALA A 46 13.13 -0.96 -8.85
N HIS A 47 13.80 -0.93 -7.70
CA HIS A 47 13.41 -1.71 -6.52
C HIS A 47 12.41 -0.88 -5.72
N PHE A 48 11.32 -1.49 -5.28
CA PHE A 48 10.27 -0.79 -4.54
C PHE A 48 10.24 -1.23 -3.09
N VAL A 49 10.22 -0.26 -2.18
CA VAL A 49 10.04 -0.50 -0.75
C VAL A 49 8.70 0.12 -0.34
N GLY A 50 7.78 -0.70 0.15
CA GLY A 50 6.45 -0.28 0.59
C GLY A 50 6.23 -0.61 2.05
N MET A 51 5.54 0.28 2.77
CA MET A 51 5.10 0.06 4.15
C MET A 51 3.59 0.06 4.25
N SER A 52 3.00 -0.86 5.01
CA SER A 52 1.56 -0.89 5.30
C SER A 52 0.71 -0.84 4.02
N LEU A 53 -0.23 0.11 3.86
CA LEU A 53 -0.99 0.30 2.62
C LEU A 53 -0.11 0.55 1.38
N GLY A 54 1.09 1.08 1.55
CA GLY A 54 2.07 1.22 0.47
C GLY A 54 2.45 -0.11 -0.16
N THR A 55 2.34 -1.24 0.56
CA THR A 55 2.61 -2.57 -0.03
C THR A 55 1.58 -2.94 -1.09
N ILE A 56 0.33 -2.50 -0.94
CA ILE A 56 -0.73 -2.71 -1.94
C ILE A 56 -0.43 -1.88 -3.18
N ILE A 57 0.04 -0.64 -3.01
CA ILE A 57 0.45 0.21 -4.13
C ILE A 57 1.61 -0.43 -4.89
N VAL A 58 2.65 -0.87 -4.19
CA VAL A 58 3.80 -1.56 -4.81
C VAL A 58 3.38 -2.82 -5.56
N ARG A 59 2.49 -3.64 -4.98
CA ARG A 59 1.93 -4.80 -5.70
C ARG A 59 1.11 -4.41 -6.93
N ASN A 60 0.33 -3.32 -6.87
CA ASN A 60 -0.39 -2.83 -8.05
C ASN A 60 0.57 -2.35 -9.15
N ILE A 61 1.69 -1.70 -8.82
CA ILE A 61 2.73 -1.34 -9.80
C ILE A 61 3.23 -2.62 -10.48
N ALA A 62 3.52 -3.67 -9.71
CA ALA A 62 4.00 -4.94 -10.24
C ALA A 62 2.98 -5.66 -11.14
N GLU A 63 1.69 -5.56 -10.83
CA GLU A 63 0.60 -6.10 -11.68
C GLU A 63 0.42 -5.33 -12.97
N LEU A 64 0.47 -3.99 -12.92
CA LEU A 64 0.15 -3.12 -14.05
C LEU A 64 1.36 -2.81 -14.94
N ALA A 65 2.56 -2.86 -14.38
CA ALA A 65 3.80 -2.44 -15.02
C ALA A 65 4.98 -3.32 -14.58
N MET A 66 4.80 -4.64 -14.60
CA MET A 66 5.80 -5.64 -14.18
C MET A 66 7.24 -5.35 -14.65
N PRO A 67 7.52 -4.96 -15.91
CA PRO A 67 8.89 -4.67 -16.35
C PRO A 67 9.56 -3.49 -15.63
N ARG A 68 8.80 -2.65 -14.93
CA ARG A 68 9.31 -1.55 -14.11
C ARG A 68 9.80 -1.99 -12.73
N VAL A 69 9.50 -3.22 -12.30
CA VAL A 69 9.75 -3.69 -10.94
C VAL A 69 10.85 -4.75 -10.93
N ARG A 70 12.02 -4.41 -10.37
CA ARG A 70 13.14 -5.35 -10.21
C ARG A 70 12.95 -6.27 -9.01
N SER A 71 12.54 -5.70 -7.88
CA SER A 71 12.16 -6.44 -6.68
C SER A 71 11.29 -5.59 -5.77
N MET A 72 10.69 -6.23 -4.76
CA MET A 72 9.82 -5.58 -3.78
C MET A 72 10.25 -5.92 -2.35
N VAL A 73 10.36 -4.91 -1.49
CA VAL A 73 10.44 -5.07 -0.04
C VAL A 73 9.14 -4.54 0.56
N LEU A 74 8.36 -5.42 1.19
CA LEU A 74 7.02 -5.16 1.67
C LEU A 74 7.00 -5.24 3.20
N GLY A 75 7.15 -4.09 3.85
CA GLY A 75 7.17 -3.98 5.30
C GLY A 75 5.78 -3.83 5.91
N GLY A 76 5.46 -4.59 6.95
CA GLY A 76 4.14 -4.54 7.61
C GLY A 76 2.99 -4.72 6.62
N ALA A 77 3.13 -5.66 5.68
CA ALA A 77 2.25 -5.77 4.52
C ALA A 77 0.79 -6.01 4.91
N VAL A 78 -0.10 -5.16 4.38
CA VAL A 78 -1.54 -5.25 4.65
C VAL A 78 -2.16 -6.34 3.77
N THR A 79 -2.77 -7.35 4.39
CA THR A 79 -3.36 -8.52 3.71
C THR A 79 -4.88 -8.60 3.85
N ARG A 80 -5.45 -8.68 5.05
CA ARG A 80 -6.91 -8.62 5.19
C ARG A 80 -7.30 -8.00 6.49
N PHE A 81 -8.30 -7.13 6.44
CA PHE A 81 -8.98 -6.74 7.65
C PHE A 81 -9.90 -7.86 8.09
N ASN A 82 -9.77 -8.31 9.35
CA ASN A 82 -10.70 -9.26 9.94
C ASN A 82 -12.11 -8.64 10.06
N THR A 83 -13.12 -9.47 10.36
CA THR A 83 -14.53 -9.05 10.42
C THR A 83 -14.75 -7.88 11.39
N ARG A 84 -14.07 -7.87 12.54
CA ARG A 84 -14.19 -6.78 13.53
C ARG A 84 -13.63 -5.47 12.99
N SER A 85 -12.43 -5.49 12.42
CA SER A 85 -11.81 -4.32 11.79
C SER A 85 -12.63 -3.83 10.59
N GLN A 86 -13.25 -4.72 9.82
CA GLN A 86 -14.14 -4.33 8.72
C GLN A 86 -15.40 -3.61 9.21
N ILE A 87 -16.03 -4.09 10.29
CA ILE A 87 -17.20 -3.43 10.88
C ILE A 87 -16.81 -2.04 11.38
N LEU A 88 -15.69 -1.93 12.10
CA LEU A 88 -15.16 -0.64 12.58
C LEU A 88 -14.87 0.33 11.42
N VAL A 89 -14.25 -0.16 10.34
CA VAL A 89 -14.00 0.64 9.13
C VAL A 89 -15.32 1.01 8.44
N LYS A 90 -16.33 0.14 8.39
CA LYS A 90 -17.64 0.51 7.81
C LYS A 90 -18.33 1.60 8.63
N ILE A 91 -18.35 1.47 9.95
CA ILE A 91 -18.94 2.46 10.85
C ILE A 91 -18.21 3.79 10.75
N GLY A 92 -16.87 3.78 10.76
CA GLY A 92 -16.07 4.98 10.56
C GLY A 92 -16.32 5.63 9.19
N ASN A 93 -16.57 4.84 8.14
CA ASN A 93 -16.92 5.37 6.81
C ASN A 93 -18.24 6.12 6.83
N MET A 94 -19.25 5.56 7.51
CA MET A 94 -20.59 6.14 7.59
C MET A 94 -20.60 7.41 8.43
N SER A 95 -19.73 7.49 9.44
CA SER A 95 -19.65 8.60 10.39
C SER A 95 -18.59 9.65 10.05
N LYS A 96 -17.80 9.47 8.98
CA LYS A 96 -16.67 10.35 8.58
C LYS A 96 -17.03 11.81 8.26
N HIS A 97 -18.32 12.10 8.08
CA HIS A 97 -18.83 13.45 7.85
C HIS A 97 -19.24 14.17 9.14
N ILE A 98 -19.35 13.43 10.25
CA ILE A 98 -19.80 13.92 11.56
C ILE A 98 -18.63 13.89 12.55
N ILE A 99 -17.80 12.85 12.50
CA ILE A 99 -16.69 12.66 13.43
C ILE A 99 -15.41 13.34 12.89
N PRO A 100 -14.66 14.08 13.73
CA PRO A 100 -13.35 14.61 13.35
C PRO A 100 -12.42 13.50 12.86
N TYR A 101 -11.82 13.69 11.69
CA TYR A 101 -11.02 12.65 11.04
C TYR A 101 -9.85 12.14 11.90
N MET A 102 -9.28 13.02 12.74
CA MET A 102 -8.20 12.66 13.65
C MET A 102 -8.63 11.66 14.74
N TRP A 103 -9.90 11.66 15.14
CA TRP A 103 -10.43 10.67 16.10
C TRP A 103 -10.48 9.29 15.43
N LEU A 104 -10.93 9.24 14.18
CA LEU A 104 -10.94 8.01 13.38
C LEU A 104 -9.51 7.49 13.14
N TYR A 105 -8.55 8.37 12.85
CA TYR A 105 -7.14 8.00 12.73
C TYR A 105 -6.56 7.46 14.03
N SER A 106 -6.84 8.12 15.16
CA SER A 106 -6.33 7.69 16.46
C SER A 106 -6.89 6.32 16.86
N LEU A 107 -8.19 6.09 16.58
CA LEU A 107 -8.81 4.78 16.75
C LEU A 107 -8.17 3.73 15.83
N PHE A 108 -7.96 4.04 14.55
CA PHE A 108 -7.32 3.13 13.60
C PHE A 108 -5.88 2.78 14.01
N ALA A 109 -5.12 3.77 14.49
CA ALA A 109 -3.78 3.56 15.02
C ALA A 109 -3.79 2.57 16.19
N TYR A 110 -4.78 2.67 17.08
CA TYR A 110 -4.93 1.77 18.21
C TYR A 110 -5.38 0.36 17.80
N ILE A 111 -6.25 0.27 16.80
CA ILE A 111 -6.68 -1.01 16.23
C ILE A 111 -5.48 -1.72 15.58
N VAL A 112 -4.68 -1.05 14.78
CA VAL A 112 -3.54 -1.69 14.08
C VAL A 112 -2.37 -1.96 15.03
N MET A 113 -2.17 -1.09 16.02
CA MET A 113 -1.06 -1.15 16.97
C MET A 113 -1.58 -1.12 18.42
N PRO A 114 -2.18 -2.21 18.94
CA PRO A 114 -2.83 -2.22 20.25
C PRO A 114 -1.87 -2.40 21.42
N GLN A 115 -0.63 -2.86 21.20
CA GLN A 115 0.27 -3.22 22.29
C GLN A 115 0.86 -1.99 23.01
N ARG A 116 1.15 -2.12 24.31
CA ARG A 116 1.70 -1.01 25.13
C ARG A 116 3.02 -0.45 24.57
N GLY A 117 3.91 -1.34 24.10
CA GLY A 117 5.21 -0.96 23.52
C GLY A 117 5.13 -0.13 22.24
N GLN A 118 3.97 -0.07 21.58
CA GLN A 118 3.79 0.65 20.31
C GLN A 118 3.28 2.08 20.49
N ARG A 119 3.43 2.65 21.69
CA ARG A 119 2.92 3.99 21.99
C ARG A 119 3.57 5.04 21.09
N GLU A 120 4.89 4.97 20.91
CA GLU A 120 5.61 5.87 20.01
C GLU A 120 5.21 5.67 18.55
N SER A 121 5.06 4.42 18.10
CA SER A 121 4.53 4.07 16.78
C SER A 121 3.16 4.70 16.52
N ARG A 122 2.23 4.63 17.48
CA ARG A 122 0.91 5.28 17.39
C ARG A 122 1.04 6.81 17.34
N HIS A 123 1.86 7.41 18.20
CA HIS A 123 2.07 8.85 18.20
C HIS A 123 2.64 9.34 16.87
N LEU A 124 3.62 8.64 16.31
CA LEU A 124 4.17 8.91 15.00
C LEU A 124 3.08 8.85 13.93
N PHE A 125 2.31 7.76 13.89
CA PHE A 125 1.23 7.61 12.91
C PHE A 125 0.19 8.74 12.99
N VAL A 126 -0.24 9.10 14.19
CA VAL A 126 -1.17 10.22 14.42
C VAL A 126 -0.54 11.55 14.04
N ARG A 127 0.75 11.77 14.34
CA ARG A 127 1.47 12.99 13.96
C ARG A 127 1.57 13.15 12.45
N GLU A 128 1.91 12.09 11.74
CA GLU A 128 1.99 12.12 10.27
C GLU A 128 0.59 12.32 9.65
N ALA A 129 -0.46 11.74 10.24
CA ALA A 129 -1.84 11.96 9.79
C ALA A 129 -2.30 13.43 9.93
N LYS A 130 -1.76 14.22 10.86
CA LYS A 130 -2.07 15.65 10.98
C LYS A 130 -1.59 16.47 9.78
N LYS A 131 -0.59 15.98 9.03
CA LYS A 131 -0.11 16.64 7.81
C LYS A 131 -1.06 16.44 6.62
N LEU A 132 -2.01 15.51 6.74
CA LEU A 132 -3.02 15.25 5.72
C LEU A 132 -4.23 16.17 5.92
N CYS A 133 -4.74 16.73 4.83
CA CYS A 133 -6.01 17.46 4.85
C CYS A 133 -7.20 16.49 4.89
N GLN A 134 -8.36 16.96 5.35
CA GLN A 134 -9.56 16.14 5.49
C GLN A 134 -10.02 15.49 4.17
N ASN A 135 -9.74 16.13 3.03
CA ASN A 135 -10.09 15.59 1.71
C ASN A 135 -9.25 14.36 1.36
N GLU A 136 -7.95 14.41 1.66
CA GLU A 136 -7.06 13.26 1.50
C GLU A 136 -7.48 12.12 2.44
N PHE A 137 -7.88 12.42 3.68
CA PHE A 137 -8.44 11.40 4.57
C PHE A 137 -9.64 10.66 3.95
N LYS A 138 -10.61 11.40 3.40
CA LYS A 138 -11.81 10.79 2.78
C LYS A 138 -11.44 9.89 1.59
N ARG A 139 -10.43 10.29 0.82
CA ARG A 139 -9.87 9.51 -0.30
C ARG A 139 -9.21 8.22 0.19
N TRP A 140 -8.34 8.31 1.20
CA TRP A 140 -7.72 7.14 1.84
C TRP A 140 -8.74 6.17 2.42
N TYR A 141 -9.78 6.69 3.08
CA TYR A 141 -10.84 5.88 3.64
C TYR A 141 -11.57 5.07 2.56
N ARG A 142 -11.79 5.66 1.38
CA ARG A 142 -12.38 4.94 0.24
C ARG A 142 -11.49 3.77 -0.20
N LEU A 143 -10.17 3.95 -0.25
CA LEU A 143 -9.23 2.88 -0.61
C LEU A 143 -9.30 1.67 0.32
N THR A 144 -9.59 1.87 1.62
CA THR A 144 -9.68 0.73 2.56
C THR A 144 -10.75 -0.29 2.16
N THR A 145 -11.76 0.12 1.39
CA THR A 145 -12.81 -0.79 0.89
C THR A 145 -12.33 -1.71 -0.23
N GLU A 146 -11.25 -1.34 -0.94
CA GLU A 146 -10.64 -2.12 -2.04
C GLU A 146 -9.60 -3.14 -1.54
N VAL A 147 -9.13 -3.01 -0.29
CA VAL A 147 -8.03 -3.81 0.28
C VAL A 147 -8.33 -5.31 0.27
N ASN A 148 -9.49 -5.72 0.79
CA ASN A 148 -9.81 -7.14 0.90
C ASN A 148 -9.98 -7.83 -0.47
N PRO A 149 -10.71 -7.26 -1.45
CA PRO A 149 -10.75 -7.78 -2.82
C PRO A 149 -9.37 -7.92 -3.46
N LEU A 150 -8.53 -6.88 -3.38
CA LEU A 150 -7.19 -6.90 -3.98
C LEU A 150 -6.29 -7.96 -3.34
N ASN A 151 -6.36 -8.12 -2.03
CA ASN A 151 -5.49 -9.08 -1.36
C ASN A 151 -5.93 -10.53 -1.53
N ARG A 152 -7.22 -10.81 -1.75
CA ARG A 152 -7.65 -12.14 -2.21
C ARG A 152 -6.98 -12.47 -3.54
N TYR A 153 -7.05 -11.53 -4.47
CA TYR A 153 -6.40 -11.65 -5.78
C TYR A 153 -4.87 -11.81 -5.66
N PHE A 154 -4.20 -11.03 -4.80
CA PHE A 154 -2.75 -11.17 -4.59
C PHE A 154 -2.36 -12.50 -3.94
N LYS A 155 -3.20 -13.06 -3.06
CA LYS A 155 -2.94 -14.38 -2.48
C LYS A 155 -2.99 -15.47 -3.56
N GLU A 156 -3.99 -15.41 -4.43
CA GLU A 156 -4.21 -16.41 -5.49
C GLU A 156 -3.22 -16.28 -6.65
N ARG A 157 -2.69 -15.08 -6.88
CA ARG A 157 -1.78 -14.79 -8.00
C ARG A 157 -0.39 -14.39 -7.52
N GLU A 158 0.52 -15.35 -7.59
CA GLU A 158 1.94 -15.07 -7.45
C GLU A 158 2.47 -14.28 -8.67
N LEU A 159 3.38 -13.34 -8.41
CA LEU A 159 4.15 -12.65 -9.44
C LEU A 159 5.58 -13.21 -9.46
N PRO A 160 6.19 -13.42 -10.64
CA PRO A 160 7.56 -13.91 -10.76
C PRO A 160 8.58 -12.78 -10.50
N ILE A 161 8.37 -12.00 -9.43
CA ILE A 161 9.23 -10.89 -9.01
C ILE A 161 9.79 -11.23 -7.63
N PRO A 162 11.11 -11.17 -7.42
CA PRO A 162 11.71 -11.34 -6.10
C PRO A 162 11.07 -10.40 -5.08
N THR A 163 10.50 -10.97 -4.03
CA THR A 163 9.74 -10.24 -3.01
C THR A 163 10.21 -10.62 -1.62
N LEU A 164 10.57 -9.63 -0.79
CA LEU A 164 10.84 -9.80 0.62
C LEU A 164 9.73 -9.14 1.44
N TYR A 165 9.07 -9.93 2.29
CA TYR A 165 8.19 -9.44 3.34
C TYR A 165 9.00 -9.23 4.62
N LEU A 166 8.94 -8.02 5.17
CA LEU A 166 9.52 -7.67 6.48
C LEU A 166 8.38 -7.39 7.46
N MET A 167 8.09 -8.33 8.34
CA MET A 167 6.97 -8.22 9.27
C MET A 167 7.50 -8.09 10.70
N GLY A 168 6.88 -7.28 11.54
CA GLY A 168 7.14 -7.38 12.97
C GLY A 168 6.48 -8.65 13.52
N GLU A 169 7.21 -9.43 14.30
CA GLU A 169 6.73 -10.69 14.92
C GLU A 169 5.40 -10.51 15.69
N LYS A 170 5.20 -9.32 16.27
CA LYS A 170 4.01 -8.94 17.05
C LYS A 170 2.95 -8.22 16.22
N ASP A 171 3.06 -8.18 14.88
CA ASP A 171 1.98 -7.69 13.99
C ASP A 171 0.81 -8.69 14.00
N TYR A 172 -0.02 -8.55 15.03
CA TYR A 172 -1.11 -9.46 15.32
C TYR A 172 -2.18 -9.50 14.22
N MET A 173 -2.28 -8.43 13.41
CA MET A 173 -3.36 -8.29 12.44
C MET A 173 -3.00 -8.91 11.10
N PHE A 174 -1.76 -8.74 10.63
CA PHE A 174 -1.42 -9.05 9.25
C PHE A 174 -0.38 -10.16 9.07
N ILE A 175 0.40 -10.50 10.11
CA ILE A 175 1.51 -11.46 9.93
C ILE A 175 1.04 -12.86 9.55
N LYS A 176 -0.03 -13.36 10.16
CA LYS A 176 -0.51 -14.73 9.91
C LYS A 176 -0.93 -14.93 8.44
N PRO A 177 -1.78 -14.08 7.84
CA PRO A 177 -2.07 -14.20 6.41
C PRO A 177 -0.84 -14.04 5.49
N VAL A 178 0.16 -13.22 5.88
CA VAL A 178 1.42 -13.12 5.12
C VAL A 178 2.19 -14.44 5.17
N LYS A 179 2.30 -15.07 6.35
CA LYS A 179 2.91 -16.41 6.50
C LYS A 179 2.25 -17.45 5.60
N GLU A 180 0.92 -17.50 5.62
CA GLU A 180 0.13 -18.41 4.78
C GLU A 180 0.41 -18.19 3.29
N MET A 181 0.44 -16.94 2.83
CA MET A 181 0.69 -16.60 1.42
C MET A 181 2.13 -16.91 1.00
N VAL A 182 3.13 -16.54 1.81
CA VAL A 182 4.55 -16.75 1.46
C VAL A 182 4.89 -18.24 1.45
N ALA A 183 4.20 -19.08 2.22
CA ALA A 183 4.38 -20.53 2.16
C ALA A 183 4.00 -21.13 0.79
N GLU A 184 3.11 -20.47 0.05
CA GLU A 184 2.65 -20.91 -1.28
C GLU A 184 3.44 -20.24 -2.43
N HIS A 185 4.07 -19.07 -2.18
CA HIS A 185 4.70 -18.23 -3.20
C HIS A 185 6.22 -18.44 -3.27
N LYS A 186 6.72 -18.95 -4.40
CA LYS A 186 8.13 -19.34 -4.63
C LYS A 186 9.11 -18.17 -4.76
N SER A 187 8.65 -17.03 -5.26
CA SER A 187 9.41 -15.78 -5.46
C SER A 187 9.38 -14.88 -4.23
N SER A 188 8.65 -15.29 -3.19
CA SER A 188 8.48 -14.53 -1.95
C SER A 188 9.27 -15.13 -0.80
N ARG A 189 9.82 -14.27 0.06
CA ARG A 189 10.48 -14.65 1.31
C ARG A 189 9.90 -13.81 2.43
N LEU A 190 9.80 -14.38 3.63
CA LEU A 190 9.36 -13.68 4.83
C LEU A 190 10.50 -13.65 5.83
N LEU A 191 10.73 -12.47 6.42
CA LEU A 191 11.54 -12.31 7.61
C LEU A 191 10.76 -11.56 8.68
N GLU A 192 10.82 -12.10 9.89
CA GLU A 192 10.17 -11.55 11.07
C GLU A 192 11.17 -10.77 11.91
N ILE A 193 10.89 -9.50 12.18
CA ILE A 193 11.70 -8.66 13.06
C ILE A 193 11.17 -8.85 14.48
N LYS A 194 12.03 -9.40 15.33
CA LYS A 194 11.72 -9.69 16.73
C LYS A 194 11.28 -8.43 17.47
N ASP A 195 10.39 -8.64 18.42
CA ASP A 195 9.87 -7.60 19.32
C ASP A 195 9.16 -6.41 18.66
N CYS A 196 9.01 -6.41 17.34
CA CYS A 196 8.34 -5.36 16.58
C CYS A 196 6.91 -5.74 16.19
N GLY A 197 6.04 -4.74 15.97
CA GLY A 197 4.71 -4.89 15.40
C GLY A 197 4.59 -4.31 13.99
N HIS A 198 3.46 -3.66 13.71
CA HIS A 198 3.07 -3.29 12.35
C HIS A 198 4.08 -2.37 11.64
N VAL A 199 4.60 -1.37 12.34
CA VAL A 199 5.58 -0.40 11.78
C VAL A 199 7.01 -0.76 12.19
N CYS A 200 7.40 -2.00 11.89
CA CYS A 200 8.70 -2.55 12.24
C CYS A 200 9.90 -1.72 11.73
N ASN A 201 9.74 -0.97 10.64
CA ASN A 201 10.74 -0.03 10.13
C ASN A 201 11.02 1.16 11.05
N VAL A 202 10.07 1.51 11.92
CA VAL A 202 10.20 2.58 12.92
C VAL A 202 10.66 1.99 14.25
N GLU A 203 10.12 0.83 14.61
CA GLU A 203 10.40 0.19 15.90
C GLU A 203 11.82 -0.40 15.97
N ASN A 204 12.34 -0.93 14.86
CA ASN A 204 13.72 -1.37 14.73
C ASN A 204 14.27 -1.04 13.32
N PRO A 205 14.66 0.22 13.08
CA PRO A 205 15.10 0.68 11.78
C PRO A 205 16.38 -0.01 11.31
N ASP A 206 17.28 -0.37 12.23
CA ASP A 206 18.57 -0.98 11.89
C ASP A 206 18.38 -2.36 11.27
N GLU A 207 17.58 -3.22 11.90
CA GLU A 207 17.25 -4.54 11.36
C GLU A 207 16.47 -4.44 10.05
N PHE A 208 15.49 -3.54 9.98
CA PHE A 208 14.71 -3.33 8.76
C PHE A 208 15.60 -2.89 7.59
N ASN A 209 16.47 -1.92 7.81
CA ASN A 209 17.37 -1.39 6.78
C ASN A 209 18.41 -2.42 6.37
N ARG A 210 19.02 -3.12 7.33
CA ARG A 210 20.01 -4.19 7.08
C ARG A 210 19.43 -5.25 6.15
N HIS A 211 18.23 -5.75 6.46
CA HIS A 211 17.59 -6.78 5.65
C HIS A 211 17.11 -6.27 4.30
N SER A 212 16.54 -5.07 4.24
CA SER A 212 16.09 -4.45 2.98
C SER A 212 17.25 -4.26 2.00
N ILE A 213 18.36 -3.67 2.48
CA ILE A 213 19.54 -3.39 1.66
C ILE A 213 20.21 -4.69 1.22
N ALA A 214 20.37 -5.66 2.12
CA ALA A 214 20.95 -6.96 1.78
C ALA A 214 20.13 -7.67 0.70
N PHE A 215 18.81 -7.66 0.81
CA PHE A 215 17.93 -8.24 -0.19
C PHE A 215 18.04 -7.54 -1.54
N ILE A 216 17.98 -6.20 -1.57
CA ILE A 216 18.12 -5.42 -2.81
C ILE A 216 19.45 -5.76 -3.51
N LYS A 217 20.56 -5.76 -2.76
CA LYS A 217 21.88 -6.13 -3.32
C LYS A 217 21.93 -7.55 -3.88
N SER A 218 21.21 -8.50 -3.27
CA SER A 218 21.20 -9.89 -3.72
C SER A 218 20.47 -10.13 -5.05
N VAL A 219 19.64 -9.18 -5.50
CA VAL A 219 18.82 -9.27 -6.72
C VAL A 219 19.25 -8.30 -7.81
N THR A 220 20.18 -7.39 -7.52
CA THR A 220 20.81 -6.53 -8.52
C THR A 220 22.06 -7.25 -9.07
N PRO A 221 22.12 -7.58 -10.38
CA PRO A 221 23.36 -8.03 -10.98
C PRO A 221 24.43 -6.93 -10.85
N LEU A 222 25.66 -7.31 -10.52
CA LEU A 222 26.84 -6.43 -10.60
C LEU A 222 27.07 -5.94 -12.03
#